data_AF-A0A4Y9FQZ6-F1
#
_entry.id   AF-A0A4Y9FQZ6-F1
#
_cell.length_a   1.000
_cell.length_b   1.000
_cell.length_c   1.000
_cell.angle_alpha   90.00
_cell.angle_beta   90.00
_cell.angle_gamma   90.00
#
_symmetry.space_group_name_H-M   'P 1'
#
loop_
_entity.id
_entity.type
_entity.pdbx_description
1 polymer ?
#
loop_
_entity_poly.entity_id
_entity_poly.type
_entity_poly.pdbx_seq_one_letter_code
_entity_poly.pdbx_strand_id
1 'polypeptide(L)' 'MLEGRPAFPNAPTAYRAVFRWANRYNTRRRHSAIGNITPNAYETATFAILTEAA' A
#
# COMPACT_ATOMS: atom_id res chain seq x y z
N MET A 1 8.50 -6.95 7.91
CA MET A 1 7.40 -6.89 8.89
C MET A 1 8.03 -7.17 10.25
N LEU A 2 7.28 -7.26 11.35
CA LEU A 2 7.90 -7.61 12.63
C LEU A 2 8.45 -9.06 12.68
N GLU A 3 8.21 -9.91 11.66
CA GLU A 3 8.76 -11.28 11.53
C GLU A 3 8.70 -12.10 12.84
N GLY A 4 7.60 -11.96 13.60
CA GLY A 4 7.40 -12.65 14.88
C GLY A 4 8.10 -12.02 16.09
N ARG A 5 8.76 -10.87 15.94
CA ARG A 5 9.35 -10.10 17.05
C ARG A 5 8.32 -9.21 17.72
N PRO A 6 8.48 -8.91 19.03
CA PRO A 6 7.57 -8.01 19.75
C PRO A 6 7.76 -6.53 19.35
N ALA A 7 8.97 -6.13 18.93
CA ALA A 7 9.29 -4.75 18.55
C ALA A 7 10.43 -4.65 17.53
N PHE A 8 10.53 -3.50 16.86
CA PHE A 8 11.68 -3.18 16.01
C PHE A 8 12.88 -2.76 16.87
N PRO A 9 14.11 -3.09 16.46
CA PRO A 9 15.31 -2.80 17.27
C PRO A 9 15.67 -1.31 17.33
N ASN A 10 15.25 -0.51 16.36
CA ASN A 10 15.43 0.94 16.32
C ASN A 10 14.50 1.58 15.28
N ALA A 11 14.35 2.91 15.36
CA ALA A 11 13.48 3.68 14.46
C ALA A 11 13.85 3.55 12.97
N PRO A 12 15.13 3.61 12.53
CA PRO A 12 15.47 3.43 11.12
C PRO A 12 15.04 2.06 10.55
N THR A 13 15.14 1.00 11.35
CA THR A 13 14.70 -0.34 10.96
C THR A 13 13.18 -0.42 10.85
N ALA A 14 12.46 0.16 11.81
CA ALA A 14 11.00 0.24 11.76
C ALA A 14 10.54 0.97 10.49
N TYR A 15 11.12 2.15 10.23
CA TYR A 15 10.80 2.95 9.06
C TYR A 15 10.98 2.18 7.75
N ARG A 16 12.15 1.56 7.53
CA ARG A 16 12.41 0.78 6.31
C ARG A 16 11.45 -0.40 6.15
N ALA A 17 11.14 -1.10 7.25
CA ALA A 17 10.23 -2.24 7.22
C ALA A 17 8.79 -1.82 6.87
N VAL A 18 8.29 -0.74 7.50
CA VAL A 18 6.96 -0.19 7.23
C VAL A 18 6.89 0.39 5.83
N PHE A 19 7.90 1.16 5.40
CA PHE A 19 7.96 1.74 4.06
C PHE A 19 7.94 0.65 2.98
N ARG A 20 8.73 -0.41 3.14
CA ARG A 20 8.72 -1.56 2.21
C ARG A 20 7.36 -2.26 2.20
N TRP A 21 6.75 -2.45 3.36
CA TRP A 21 5.43 -3.06 3.47
C TRP A 21 4.36 -2.21 2.78
N ALA A 22 4.30 -0.91 3.07
CA ALA A 22 3.35 0.03 2.49
C ALA A 22 3.50 0.10 0.97
N ASN A 23 4.73 0.21 0.46
CA ASN A 23 4.98 0.17 -0.99
C ASN A 23 4.45 -1.11 -1.62
N ARG A 24 4.77 -2.29 -1.05
CA ARG A 24 4.27 -3.57 -1.58
C ARG A 24 2.74 -3.64 -1.53
N TYR A 25 2.14 -3.19 -0.43
CA TYR A 25 0.69 -3.19 -0.25
C TYR A 25 0.02 -2.35 -1.34
N ASN A 26 0.45 -1.09 -1.48
CA ASN A 26 -0.15 -0.11 -2.37
C ASN A 26 0.10 -0.39 -3.86
N THR A 27 1.26 -0.99 -4.22
CA THR A 27 1.67 -1.13 -5.62
C THR A 27 1.59 -2.55 -6.17
N ARG A 28 1.50 -3.59 -5.32
CA ARG A 28 1.54 -4.99 -5.77
C ARG A 28 0.44 -5.88 -5.21
N ARG A 29 -0.01 -5.66 -3.98
CA ARG A 29 -1.05 -6.51 -3.37
C ARG A 29 -2.38 -6.22 -4.05
N ARG A 30 -3.04 -7.27 -4.54
CA ARG A 30 -4.38 -7.18 -5.14
C ARG A 30 -5.43 -7.45 -4.07
N HIS A 31 -6.56 -6.74 -4.17
CA HIS A 31 -7.62 -6.77 -3.18
C HIS A 31 -8.95 -7.10 -3.85
N SER A 32 -9.61 -8.18 -3.41
CA SER A 32 -10.90 -8.62 -3.95
C SER A 32 -11.99 -7.57 -3.79
N ALA A 33 -11.98 -6.82 -2.68
CA ALA A 33 -12.94 -5.76 -2.39
C ALA A 33 -12.94 -4.61 -3.42
N ILE A 34 -11.84 -4.39 -4.14
CA ILE A 34 -11.70 -3.33 -5.15
C ILE A 34 -11.54 -3.91 -6.56
N GLY A 35 -12.05 -5.11 -6.82
CA GLY A 35 -12.00 -5.72 -8.15
C GLY A 35 -10.68 -6.42 -8.48
N ASN A 36 -9.95 -6.87 -7.46
CA ASN A 36 -8.69 -7.61 -7.59
C ASN A 36 -7.56 -6.81 -8.28
N ILE A 37 -7.57 -5.48 -8.11
CA ILE A 37 -6.47 -4.58 -8.50
C ILE A 37 -5.72 -4.08 -7.26
N THR A 38 -4.63 -3.35 -7.49
CA THR A 38 -3.83 -2.75 -6.42
C THR A 38 -4.47 -1.44 -5.93
N PRO A 39 -4.26 -1.06 -4.66
CA PRO A 39 -4.83 0.18 -4.13
C PRO A 39 -4.47 1.41 -4.96
N ASN A 40 -3.20 1.56 -5.38
CA ASN A 40 -2.83 2.70 -6.22
C ASN A 40 -3.54 2.71 -7.57
N ALA A 41 -3.74 1.54 -8.21
CA ALA A 41 -4.45 1.47 -9.48
C ALA A 41 -5.92 1.88 -9.33
N TYR A 42 -6.55 1.46 -8.22
CA TYR A 42 -7.91 1.86 -7.89
C TYR A 42 -8.02 3.38 -7.70
N GLU A 43 -7.13 3.97 -6.90
CA GLU A 43 -7.12 5.43 -6.69
C GLU A 43 -6.87 6.17 -8.01
N THR A 44 -5.89 5.76 -8.81
CA THR A 44 -5.62 6.39 -10.13
C THR A 44 -6.83 6.34 -11.05
N ALA A 45 -7.51 5.19 -11.13
CA ALA A 45 -8.73 5.07 -11.93
C ALA A 45 -9.85 5.97 -11.38
N THR A 46 -10.00 6.05 -10.05
CA THR A 46 -10.99 6.90 -9.39
C THR A 46 -10.72 8.38 -9.66
N PHE A 47 -9.47 8.83 -9.52
CA PHE A 47 -9.08 10.21 -9.85
C PHE A 47 -9.30 10.56 -11.32
N ALA A 48 -9.03 9.63 -12.24
CA ALA A 48 -9.29 9.84 -13.66
C ALA A 48 -10.77 10.08 -13.93
N ILE A 49 -11.65 9.26 -13.36
CA ILE A 49 -13.11 9.41 -13.48
C ILE A 49 -13.58 10.76 -12.93
N LEU A 50 -13.09 11.14 -11.74
CA LEU A 50 -13.46 12.42 -11.12
C LEU A 50 -12.98 13.63 -11.95
N THR A 51 -11.83 13.50 -12.62
CA THR A 51 -11.29 14.55 -13.49
C THR A 51 -12.09 14.68 -14.77
N GLU A 52 -12.53 13.58 -15.37
CA GLU A 52 -13.34 13.58 -16.60
C GLU A 52 -14.77 14.11 -16.37
N ALA A 53 -15.29 13.97 -15.14
CA ALA A 53 -16.61 14.46 -14.76
C ALA A 53 -16.66 15.97 -14.40
N ALA A 54 -15.52 16.66 -14.34
CA ALA A 54 -15.39 18.07 -13.98
C ALA A 54 -15.32 18.98 -15.20
#